data_AF-A0A096MCJ0-F1
#
_entry.id   AF-A0A096MCJ0-F1
#
_cell.length_a   1.000
_cell.length_b   1.000
_cell.length_c   1.000
_cell.angle_alpha   90.00
_cell.angle_beta   90.00
_cell.angle_gamma   90.00
#
_symmetry.space_group_name_H-M   'P 1'
#
loop_
_entity.id
_entity.type
_entity.pdbx_description
1 polymer ?
#
loop_
_entity_poly.entity_id
_entity_poly.type
_entity_poly.pdbx_seq_one_letter_code
_entity_poly.pdbx_strand_id
1 'polypeptide(L)'
;SRERNSPLYFMSEMVDILASIDHPSPSSLRLHAGSCVATLTPDVDSRPRYPFIDHQGCFTDSQLSGSGSRFLPRVRDDLLHIQLEPFLFHQDRTRSIYITCYLEAVKDPEKKACAFTTGRWRSADGDDHACESCDRPGEAAEGSSAYFIHERAQRSNRERGLKEATMGPITFVPERDDETAG
;
A
#
# COMPACT_ATOMS: atom_id res chain seq x y z
N SER A 1 -9.66 -7.31 -15.97
CA SER A 1 -10.39 -6.44 -15.03
C SER A 1 -10.58 -5.06 -15.64
N ARG A 2 -11.71 -4.41 -15.37
CA ARG A 2 -12.01 -3.04 -15.82
C ARG A 2 -11.65 -2.10 -14.67
N GLU A 3 -10.99 -0.98 -14.96
CA GLU A 3 -10.69 0.04 -13.95
C GLU A 3 -12.00 0.51 -13.31
N ARG A 4 -12.03 0.57 -11.97
CA ARG A 4 -13.20 1.00 -11.23
C ARG A 4 -13.14 2.52 -11.07
N ASN A 5 -13.98 3.22 -11.83
CA ASN A 5 -14.02 4.69 -11.83
C ASN A 5 -14.80 5.29 -10.65
N SER A 6 -15.44 4.46 -9.80
CA SER A 6 -16.17 4.95 -8.63
C SER A 6 -15.27 5.04 -7.40
N PRO A 7 -15.26 6.17 -6.68
CA PRO A 7 -14.45 6.33 -5.46
C PRO A 7 -15.07 5.64 -4.23
N LEU A 8 -16.25 5.02 -4.35
CA LEU A 8 -17.03 4.50 -3.22
C LEU A 8 -16.79 3.01 -2.99
N TYR A 9 -16.40 2.59 -1.80
CA TYR A 9 -16.20 1.17 -1.43
C TYR A 9 -17.01 0.84 -0.19
N PHE A 10 -17.65 -0.32 -0.14
CA PHE A 10 -18.25 -0.79 1.11
C PHE A 10 -17.17 -1.21 2.10
N MET A 11 -17.43 -1.09 3.40
CA MET A 11 -16.51 -1.54 4.44
C MET A 11 -16.17 -3.04 4.35
N SER A 12 -17.01 -3.85 3.71
CA SER A 12 -16.78 -5.28 3.45
C SER A 12 -16.10 -5.60 2.11
N GLU A 13 -15.80 -4.59 1.30
CA GLU A 13 -15.12 -4.76 0.01
C GLU A 13 -13.65 -4.40 0.12
N MET A 14 -12.77 -5.31 -0.31
CA MET A 14 -11.35 -5.01 -0.47
C MET A 14 -11.15 -3.92 -1.54
N VAL A 15 -10.25 -2.98 -1.27
CA VAL A 15 -9.81 -2.00 -2.25
C VAL A 15 -8.69 -2.62 -3.08
N ASP A 16 -8.97 -2.92 -4.35
CA ASP A 16 -7.98 -3.39 -5.32
C ASP A 16 -7.23 -2.19 -5.91
N ILE A 17 -5.96 -2.03 -5.54
CA ILE A 17 -5.06 -1.00 -6.04
C ILE A 17 -4.06 -1.65 -6.99
N LEU A 18 -4.03 -1.18 -8.23
CA LEU A 18 -3.08 -1.64 -9.24
C LEU A 18 -2.08 -0.53 -9.56
N ALA A 19 -0.79 -0.84 -9.42
CA ALA A 19 0.30 -0.01 -9.91
C ALA A 19 0.94 -0.66 -11.13
N SER A 20 1.26 0.13 -12.15
CA SER A 20 1.85 -0.32 -13.40
C SER A 20 2.93 0.64 -13.91
N ILE A 21 3.82 0.13 -14.76
CA ILE A 21 4.74 0.97 -15.54
C ILE A 21 4.06 1.33 -16.87
N ASP A 22 3.87 2.62 -17.15
CA ASP A 22 3.12 3.13 -18.33
C ASP A 22 3.72 2.73 -19.69
N HIS A 23 5.01 2.43 -19.71
CA HIS A 23 5.73 2.00 -20.91
C HIS A 23 6.23 0.58 -20.75
N PRO A 24 6.38 -0.18 -21.86
CA PRO A 24 7.02 -1.49 -21.83
C PRO A 24 8.38 -1.33 -21.17
N SER A 25 8.50 -1.79 -19.93
CA SER A 25 9.80 -1.81 -19.28
C SER A 25 10.67 -2.83 -20.01
N PRO A 26 12.00 -2.63 -20.07
CA PRO A 26 12.88 -3.74 -20.38
C PRO A 26 12.50 -4.89 -19.43
N SER A 27 12.52 -6.13 -19.93
CA SER A 27 12.13 -7.37 -19.24
C SER A 27 12.93 -7.73 -17.97
N SER A 28 13.57 -6.74 -17.35
CA SER A 28 14.43 -6.85 -16.18
C SER A 28 14.05 -5.87 -15.07
N LEU A 29 13.13 -4.92 -15.29
CA LEU A 29 12.66 -4.02 -14.23
C LEU A 29 11.40 -4.58 -13.58
N ARG A 30 11.42 -4.63 -12.25
CA ARG A 30 10.28 -4.99 -11.40
C ARG A 30 9.78 -3.77 -10.65
N LEU A 31 8.45 -3.62 -10.57
CA LEU A 31 7.78 -2.55 -9.86
C LEU A 31 7.60 -2.91 -8.37
N HIS A 32 8.03 -1.99 -7.50
CA HIS A 32 7.95 -2.12 -6.05
C HIS A 32 7.29 -0.90 -5.42
N ALA A 33 6.52 -1.12 -4.35
CA ALA A 33 6.02 -0.07 -3.48
C ALA A 33 6.83 -0.10 -2.18
N GLY A 34 7.71 0.89 -2.00
CA GLY A 34 8.56 0.97 -0.81
C GLY A 34 7.78 1.42 0.44
N SER A 35 6.81 2.32 0.24
CA SER A 35 5.89 2.75 1.28
C SER A 35 4.59 3.24 0.66
N CYS A 36 3.48 3.05 1.37
CA CYS A 36 2.19 3.66 1.07
C CYS A 36 1.56 4.17 2.36
N VAL A 37 1.04 5.40 2.30
CA VAL A 37 0.50 6.14 3.44
C VAL A 37 -0.90 6.62 3.09
N ALA A 38 -1.83 6.40 4.01
CA ALA A 38 -3.15 7.00 3.93
C ALA A 38 -3.24 8.28 4.77
N THR A 39 -3.98 9.26 4.27
CA THR A 39 -4.20 10.58 4.88
C THR A 39 -5.63 11.06 4.62
N LEU A 40 -6.09 12.07 5.38
CA LEU A 40 -7.40 12.70 5.14
C LEU A 40 -7.37 13.77 4.03
N THR A 41 -6.19 14.15 3.56
CA THR A 41 -6.00 15.13 2.49
C THR A 41 -4.98 14.61 1.46
N PRO A 42 -4.91 15.17 0.24
CA PRO A 42 -3.91 14.77 -0.74
C PRO A 42 -2.46 15.01 -0.28
N ASP A 43 -2.25 15.85 0.73
CA ASP A 43 -0.93 16.09 1.31
C ASP A 43 -0.52 14.90 2.18
N VAL A 44 0.50 14.16 1.73
CA VAL A 44 1.06 13.00 2.43
C VAL A 44 1.64 13.36 3.80
N ASP A 45 2.01 14.63 4.02
CA ASP A 45 2.50 15.11 5.31
C ASP A 45 1.40 15.56 6.26
N SER A 46 0.16 15.61 5.80
CA SER A 46 -0.97 15.93 6.67
C SER A 46 -1.14 14.90 7.79
N ARG A 47 -1.83 15.33 8.86
CA ARG A 47 -2.21 14.47 9.98
C ARG A 47 -3.74 14.35 10.03
N PRO A 48 -4.28 13.17 10.41
CA PRO A 48 -3.58 11.94 10.75
C PRO A 48 -2.98 11.23 9.51
N ARG A 49 -1.97 10.38 9.76
CA ARG A 49 -1.32 9.57 8.73
C ARG A 49 -1.29 8.10 9.15
N TYR A 50 -1.49 7.19 8.20
CA TYR A 50 -1.49 5.76 8.44
C TYR A 50 -0.62 5.03 7.39
N PRO A 51 0.65 4.73 7.70
CA PRO A 51 1.50 3.93 6.83
C PRO A 51 1.08 2.45 6.89
N PHE A 52 0.46 1.95 5.83
CA PHE A 52 0.02 0.56 5.72
C PHE A 52 0.99 -0.33 4.95
N ILE A 53 1.89 0.28 4.17
CA ILE A 53 3.11 -0.35 3.65
C ILE A 53 4.30 0.52 4.12
N ASP A 54 5.27 -0.10 4.79
CA ASP A 54 6.49 0.56 5.28
C ASP A 54 7.69 -0.41 5.21
N HIS A 55 8.83 -0.03 5.77
CA HIS A 55 10.06 -0.84 5.84
C HIS A 55 10.51 -1.39 4.48
N GLN A 56 10.33 -0.57 3.42
CA GLN A 56 10.67 -0.88 2.04
C GLN A 56 9.93 -2.11 1.48
N GLY A 57 8.61 -2.15 1.64
CA GLY A 57 7.75 -3.17 1.04
C GLY A 57 7.19 -4.21 2.02
N CYS A 58 7.20 -3.96 3.33
CA CYS A 58 6.47 -4.74 4.31
C CYS A 58 5.05 -4.16 4.47
N PHE A 59 4.02 -4.95 4.17
CA PHE A 59 2.61 -4.57 4.34
C PHE A 59 2.25 -4.65 5.82
N THR A 60 2.56 -3.60 6.59
CA THR A 60 2.41 -3.58 8.05
C THR A 60 0.96 -3.75 8.51
N ASP A 61 -0.01 -3.27 7.74
CA ASP A 61 -1.44 -3.43 8.04
C ASP A 61 -1.86 -4.91 8.13
N SER A 62 -1.26 -5.79 7.33
CA SER A 62 -1.55 -7.24 7.32
C SER A 62 -1.17 -7.97 8.62
N GLN A 63 -0.38 -7.34 9.50
CA GLN A 63 -0.08 -7.88 10.83
C GLN A 63 -1.20 -7.61 11.84
N LEU A 64 -2.10 -6.65 11.56
CA LEU A 64 -3.20 -6.35 12.46
C LEU A 64 -4.18 -7.53 12.51
N SER A 65 -4.65 -7.83 13.71
CA SER A 65 -5.62 -8.92 13.92
C SER A 65 -6.88 -8.67 13.10
N GLY A 66 -7.21 -9.62 12.21
CA GLY A 66 -8.37 -9.54 11.35
C GLY A 66 -8.14 -8.81 10.03
N SER A 67 -6.95 -8.23 9.79
CA SER A 67 -6.66 -7.59 8.50
C SER A 67 -6.57 -8.59 7.36
N GLY A 68 -7.35 -8.36 6.31
CA GLY A 68 -7.29 -9.06 5.02
C GLY A 68 -6.29 -8.46 4.03
N SER A 69 -5.62 -7.36 4.39
CA SER A 69 -4.74 -6.61 3.49
C SER A 69 -3.51 -7.41 3.08
N ARG A 70 -3.11 -7.30 1.81
CA ARG A 70 -2.04 -8.11 1.23
C ARG A 70 -1.59 -7.61 -0.14
N PHE A 71 -0.39 -8.00 -0.54
CA PHE A 71 -0.06 -8.06 -1.97
C PHE A 71 -0.65 -9.34 -2.57
N LEU A 72 -1.16 -9.27 -3.80
CA LEU A 72 -1.47 -10.48 -4.56
C LEU A 72 -0.19 -11.07 -5.16
N PRO A 73 -0.13 -12.41 -5.38
CA PRO A 73 0.99 -13.03 -6.06
C PRO A 73 1.26 -12.35 -7.40
N ARG A 74 2.54 -12.02 -7.64
CA ARG A 74 2.93 -11.27 -8.82
C ARG A 74 2.74 -12.13 -10.07
N VAL A 75 2.03 -11.57 -11.04
CA VAL A 75 1.82 -12.20 -12.36
C VAL A 75 2.77 -11.62 -13.42
N ARG A 76 3.17 -10.36 -13.29
CA ARG A 76 4.10 -9.65 -14.19
C ARG A 76 5.00 -8.72 -13.41
N ASP A 77 6.26 -8.56 -13.84
CA ASP A 77 7.24 -7.70 -13.16
C ASP A 77 6.85 -6.22 -13.17
N ASP A 78 6.16 -5.76 -14.21
CA ASP A 78 5.72 -4.38 -14.38
C ASP A 78 4.39 -4.04 -13.68
N LEU A 79 3.77 -5.01 -13.00
CA LEU A 79 2.51 -4.85 -12.29
C LEU A 79 2.67 -5.21 -10.81
N LEU A 80 2.09 -4.40 -9.94
CA LEU A 80 1.96 -4.67 -8.51
C LEU A 80 0.50 -4.49 -8.10
N HIS A 81 -0.10 -5.55 -7.54
CA HIS A 81 -1.50 -5.54 -7.11
C HIS A 81 -1.56 -5.62 -5.58
N ILE A 82 -2.13 -4.57 -5.00
CA ILE A 82 -2.34 -4.37 -3.56
C ILE A 82 -3.83 -4.56 -3.27
N GLN A 83 -4.17 -5.35 -2.25
CA GLN A 83 -5.49 -5.41 -1.66
C GLN A 83 -5.43 -4.77 -0.28
N LEU A 84 -6.23 -3.74 -0.08
CA LEU A 84 -6.32 -3.02 1.18
C LEU A 84 -7.71 -3.20 1.76
N GLU A 85 -7.79 -3.69 2.99
CA GLU A 85 -9.05 -3.74 3.72
C GLU A 85 -9.46 -2.32 4.15
N PRO A 86 -10.74 -1.93 3.97
CA PRO A 86 -11.22 -0.62 4.38
C PRO A 86 -10.98 -0.32 5.86
N PHE A 87 -10.53 0.90 6.15
CA PHE A 87 -10.41 1.41 7.50
C PHE A 87 -10.83 2.89 7.55
N LEU A 88 -11.14 3.37 8.75
CA LEU A 88 -11.54 4.75 9.00
C LEU A 88 -10.59 5.40 9.99
N PHE A 89 -10.23 6.66 9.72
CA PHE A 89 -9.60 7.48 10.74
C PHE A 89 -10.60 7.83 11.83
N HIS A 90 -10.13 7.79 13.08
CA HIS A 90 -10.95 8.19 14.21
C HIS A 90 -11.45 9.63 14.04
N GLN A 91 -12.75 9.85 14.28
CA GLN A 91 -13.43 11.14 14.16
C GLN A 91 -13.49 11.75 12.75
N ASP A 92 -13.07 11.04 11.70
CA ASP A 92 -13.32 11.49 10.34
C ASP A 92 -14.79 11.29 9.95
N ARG A 93 -15.45 12.40 9.64
CA ARG A 93 -16.85 12.41 9.19
C ARG A 93 -17.00 12.20 7.69
N THR A 94 -15.94 12.47 6.92
CA THR A 94 -15.96 12.32 5.46
C THR A 94 -15.90 10.86 5.05
N ARG A 95 -15.31 10.00 5.90
CA ARG A 95 -15.03 8.58 5.64
C ARG A 95 -14.23 8.43 4.36
N SER A 96 -13.36 9.39 4.10
CA SER A 96 -12.61 9.50 2.87
C SER A 96 -11.13 9.55 3.15
N ILE A 97 -10.36 8.79 2.37
CA ILE A 97 -8.91 8.78 2.47
C ILE A 97 -8.28 9.06 1.12
N TYR A 98 -7.10 9.65 1.18
CA TYR A 98 -6.14 9.66 0.08
C TYR A 98 -5.07 8.64 0.39
N ILE A 99 -4.53 8.02 -0.64
CA ILE A 99 -3.43 7.06 -0.54
C ILE A 99 -2.29 7.58 -1.40
N THR A 100 -1.12 7.78 -0.79
CA THR A 100 0.11 8.13 -1.50
C THR A 100 1.09 6.98 -1.38
N CYS A 101 1.58 6.48 -2.52
CA CYS A 101 2.57 5.42 -2.61
C CYS A 101 3.87 5.92 -3.24
N TYR A 102 4.99 5.42 -2.72
CA TYR A 102 6.33 5.63 -3.25
C TYR A 102 6.75 4.37 -4.01
N LEU A 103 6.72 4.47 -5.33
CA LEU A 103 6.94 3.39 -6.28
C LEU A 103 8.34 3.46 -6.89
N GLU A 104 8.98 2.33 -7.11
CA GLU A 104 10.30 2.25 -7.76
C GLU A 104 10.32 1.08 -8.75
N ALA A 105 10.90 1.28 -9.93
CA ALA A 105 11.12 0.24 -10.91
C ALA A 105 12.62 -0.08 -11.01
N VAL A 106 13.04 -1.24 -10.51
CA VAL A 106 14.47 -1.63 -10.43
C VAL A 106 14.71 -3.06 -10.87
N LYS A 107 15.96 -3.39 -11.20
CA LYS A 107 16.40 -4.76 -11.49
C LYS A 107 16.82 -5.55 -10.25
N ASP A 108 16.66 -4.94 -9.08
CA ASP A 108 17.35 -5.31 -7.85
C ASP A 108 16.62 -6.46 -7.12
N PRO A 109 17.28 -7.60 -6.84
CA PRO A 109 16.70 -8.69 -6.06
C PRO A 109 16.45 -8.36 -4.59
N GLU A 110 16.99 -7.26 -4.06
CA GLU A 110 16.82 -6.87 -2.64
C GLU A 110 15.48 -6.20 -2.36
N LYS A 111 14.73 -5.79 -3.40
CA LYS A 111 13.40 -5.22 -3.21
C LYS A 111 12.36 -6.31 -2.99
N LYS A 112 11.41 -6.03 -2.10
CA LYS A 112 10.42 -7.01 -1.63
C LYS A 112 9.00 -6.46 -1.69
N ALA A 113 8.03 -7.36 -1.64
CA ALA A 113 6.61 -7.08 -1.49
C ALA A 113 6.03 -8.16 -0.57
N CYS A 114 6.01 -7.86 0.73
CA CYS A 114 5.77 -8.84 1.79
C CYS A 114 4.44 -8.56 2.49
N ALA A 115 3.64 -9.59 2.72
CA ALA A 115 2.44 -9.52 3.55
C ALA A 115 2.48 -10.61 4.62
N PHE A 116 1.98 -10.29 5.81
CA PHE A 116 1.84 -11.24 6.90
C PHE A 116 0.55 -12.05 6.66
N THR A 117 0.66 -13.38 6.66
CA THR A 117 -0.47 -14.26 6.42
C THR A 117 -0.27 -15.54 7.19
N THR A 118 -1.27 -15.95 7.98
CA THR A 118 -1.24 -17.21 8.74
C THR A 118 0.00 -17.35 9.65
N GLY A 119 0.37 -16.26 10.32
CA GLY A 119 1.44 -16.27 11.34
C GLY A 119 2.87 -16.14 10.81
N ARG A 120 3.06 -15.84 9.52
CA ARG A 120 4.39 -15.60 8.93
C ARG A 120 4.33 -14.59 7.79
N TRP A 121 5.45 -13.95 7.47
CA TRP A 121 5.56 -13.15 6.26
C TRP A 121 5.66 -14.01 5.01
N ARG A 122 5.05 -13.51 3.93
CA ARG A 122 4.99 -14.14 2.63
C ARG A 122 5.33 -13.12 1.56
N SER A 123 6.16 -13.52 0.60
CA SER A 123 6.51 -12.69 -0.55
C SER A 123 5.50 -12.85 -1.67
N ALA A 124 5.07 -11.72 -2.25
CA ALA A 124 4.29 -11.71 -3.49
C ALA A 124 5.07 -12.32 -4.67
N ASP A 125 6.40 -12.32 -4.59
CA ASP A 125 7.30 -12.82 -5.63
C ASP A 125 7.67 -14.30 -5.42
N GLY A 126 7.22 -14.92 -4.33
CA GLY A 126 7.41 -16.35 -4.02
C GLY A 126 8.65 -16.70 -3.20
N ASP A 127 9.60 -15.77 -3.05
CA ASP A 127 10.77 -15.93 -2.16
C ASP A 127 10.51 -15.29 -0.79
N ASP A 128 10.03 -16.09 0.16
CA ASP A 128 9.71 -15.62 1.51
C ASP A 128 10.94 -15.20 2.33
N HIS A 129 12.14 -15.68 1.99
CA HIS A 129 13.36 -15.31 2.72
C HIS A 129 13.65 -13.81 2.62
N ALA A 130 13.28 -13.17 1.51
CA ALA A 130 13.35 -11.73 1.36
C ALA A 130 12.52 -10.97 2.42
N CYS A 131 11.51 -11.62 3.00
CA CYS A 131 10.60 -11.03 3.99
C CYS A 131 11.03 -11.22 5.44
N GLU A 132 12.11 -11.94 5.74
CA GLU A 132 12.64 -12.09 7.11
C GLU A 132 12.98 -10.73 7.76
N SER A 133 13.30 -9.72 6.94
CA SER A 133 13.53 -8.35 7.41
C SER A 133 12.26 -7.64 7.91
N CYS A 134 11.07 -8.15 7.60
CA CYS A 134 9.79 -7.62 8.07
C CYS A 134 9.38 -8.19 9.44
N ASP A 135 9.97 -9.32 9.89
CA ASP A 135 9.70 -9.94 11.20
C ASP A 135 10.21 -9.11 12.39
N ARG A 136 11.03 -8.10 12.13
CA ARG A 136 11.40 -7.15 13.18
C ARG A 136 10.17 -6.32 13.49
N PRO A 137 9.59 -6.41 14.71
CA PRO A 137 8.56 -5.47 15.12
C PRO A 137 9.16 -4.08 14.94
N GLY A 138 8.60 -3.31 14.00
CA GLY A 138 8.88 -1.90 13.95
C GLY A 138 8.50 -1.36 15.31
N GLU A 139 9.45 -0.74 16.00
CA GLU A 139 9.14 0.16 17.10
C GLU A 139 8.07 1.11 16.58
N ALA A 140 6.82 0.86 16.97
CA ALA A 140 5.75 1.79 16.77
C ALA A 140 6.17 3.06 17.51
N ALA A 141 6.39 4.13 16.75
CA ALA A 141 6.72 5.48 17.19
C ALA A 141 8.19 5.76 17.58
N GLU A 142 9.04 6.01 16.59
CA GLU A 142 9.81 7.27 16.47
C GLU A 142 10.56 7.32 15.13
N GLY A 143 9.81 7.65 14.06
CA GLY A 143 10.35 7.84 12.70
C GLY A 143 9.87 6.77 11.72
N SER A 144 8.69 6.98 11.12
CA SER A 144 8.20 6.12 10.03
C SER A 144 9.20 6.14 8.87
N SER A 145 9.51 4.98 8.29
CA SER A 145 10.39 4.93 7.11
C SER A 145 9.76 5.65 5.92
N ALA A 146 8.44 5.84 5.91
CA ALA A 146 7.75 6.76 5.01
C ALA A 146 8.29 8.20 5.06
N TYR A 147 8.63 8.73 6.25
CA TYR A 147 9.23 10.06 6.40
C TYR A 147 10.65 10.09 5.79
N PHE A 148 11.45 9.03 6.03
CA PHE A 148 12.80 8.93 5.46
C PHE A 148 12.78 8.71 3.93
N ILE A 149 11.79 7.98 3.40
CA ILE A 149 11.58 7.80 1.96
C ILE A 149 11.11 9.11 1.33
N HIS A 150 10.19 9.84 1.97
CA HIS A 150 9.74 11.15 1.54
C HIS A 150 10.89 12.18 1.52
N GLU A 151 11.66 12.30 2.60
CA GLU A 151 12.87 13.15 2.63
C GLU A 151 13.87 12.78 1.54
N ARG A 152 14.06 11.47 1.24
CA ARG A 152 14.92 11.02 0.13
C ARG A 152 14.36 11.39 -1.24
N ALA A 153 13.04 11.24 -1.44
CA ALA A 153 12.36 11.66 -2.66
C ALA A 153 12.52 13.18 -2.89
N GLN A 154 12.44 13.96 -1.82
CA GLN A 154 12.66 15.41 -1.87
C GLN A 154 14.14 15.78 -2.12
N ARG A 155 15.11 15.07 -1.53
CA ARG A 155 16.55 15.38 -1.65
C ARG A 155 17.21 14.88 -2.94
N SER A 156 16.73 13.79 -3.55
CA SER A 156 17.33 13.19 -4.76
C SER A 156 16.41 13.28 -5.97
N ASN A 157 16.32 14.46 -6.57
CA ASN A 157 15.74 14.62 -7.91
C ASN A 157 16.76 14.32 -9.04
N ARG A 158 17.84 13.58 -8.74
CA ARG A 158 18.90 13.27 -9.73
C ARG A 158 19.36 11.81 -9.76
N GLU A 159 19.09 11.00 -8.74
CA GLU A 159 19.54 9.61 -8.71
C GLU A 159 18.46 8.66 -8.18
N ARG A 160 17.94 7.82 -9.11
CA ARG A 160 17.13 6.60 -8.94
C ARG A 160 15.61 6.77 -8.80
N GLY A 161 14.91 6.63 -9.93
CA GLY A 161 13.74 5.75 -10.14
C GLY A 161 12.48 5.83 -9.26
N LEU A 162 12.50 6.57 -8.15
CA LEU A 162 11.41 6.68 -7.19
C LEU A 162 10.35 7.65 -7.72
N LYS A 163 9.10 7.22 -7.71
CA LYS A 163 7.93 7.98 -8.15
C LYS A 163 6.88 7.99 -7.07
N GLU A 164 6.40 9.18 -6.75
CA GLU A 164 5.26 9.38 -5.87
C GLU A 164 3.97 9.36 -6.69
N ALA A 165 2.98 8.60 -6.26
CA ALA A 165 1.67 8.53 -6.87
C ALA A 165 0.59 8.60 -5.80
N THR A 166 -0.37 9.50 -5.98
CA THR A 166 -1.48 9.72 -5.04
C THR A 166 -2.81 9.39 -5.71
N MET A 167 -3.64 8.62 -5.02
CA MET A 167 -5.01 8.29 -5.41
C MET A 167 -6.00 8.71 -4.35
N GLY A 168 -7.22 9.05 -4.79
CA GLY A 168 -8.32 9.43 -3.91
C GLY A 168 -9.01 10.74 -4.30
N PRO A 169 -10.03 11.16 -3.53
CA PRO A 169 -10.47 10.52 -2.30
C PRO A 169 -11.17 9.19 -2.57
N ILE A 170 -10.88 8.17 -1.76
CA ILE A 170 -11.61 6.92 -1.68
C ILE A 170 -12.56 7.04 -0.49
N THR A 171 -13.85 6.87 -0.70
CA THR A 171 -14.88 6.97 0.35
C THR A 171 -15.37 5.59 0.74
N PHE A 172 -15.33 5.30 2.05
CA PHE A 172 -15.86 4.08 2.61
C PHE A 172 -17.29 4.27 3.11
N VAL A 173 -18.19 3.43 2.65
CA VAL A 173 -19.59 3.42 3.07
C VAL A 173 -19.86 2.21 3.97
N PRO A 174 -20.66 2.38 5.05
CA PRO A 174 -21.15 1.25 5.82
C PRO A 174 -21.93 0.28 4.92
N GLU A 175 -22.10 -0.95 5.40
CA GLU A 175 -23.00 -1.89 4.75
C GLU A 175 -24.40 -1.29 4.66
N ARG A 176 -25.13 -1.68 3.60
CA ARG A 176 -26.55 -1.36 3.55
C ARG A 176 -27.21 -2.10 4.70
N ASP A 177 -27.83 -1.39 5.62
CA ASP A 177 -28.78 -2.00 6.52
C ASP A 177 -29.84 -2.68 5.63
N ASP A 178 -29.97 -4.00 5.76
CA ASP A 178 -31.01 -4.78 5.09
C ASP A 178 -32.34 -4.45 5.81
N GLU A 179 -32.82 -3.23 5.61
CA GLU A 179 -34.10 -2.76 6.10
C GLU A 179 -35.21 -3.35 5.23
N THR A 180 -35.48 -4.65 5.38
CA THR A 180 -36.82 -5.28 5.24
C THR A 180 -36.77 -6.80 5.45
N ALA A 181 -37.04 -7.22 6.68
CA ALA A 181 -37.76 -8.46 6.95
C ALA A 181 -38.74 -8.20 8.11
N GLY A 182 -39.73 -7.36 7.82
CA GLY A 182 -40.96 -7.23 8.60
C GLY A 182 -42.02 -8.16 8.03
#